data_AF-A0A7C1RB04-F1
#
_entry.id   AF-A0A7C1RB04-F1
#
_cell.length_a   1.000
_cell.length_b   1.000
_cell.length_c   1.000
_cell.angle_alpha   90.00
_cell.angle_beta   90.00
_cell.angle_gamma   90.00
#
_symmetry.space_group_name_H-M   'P 1'
#
loop_
_entity.id
_entity.type
_entity.pdbx_description
1 polymer ?
#
loop_
_entity_poly.entity_id
_entity_poly.type
_entity_poly.pdbx_seq_one_letter_code
_entity_poly.pdbx_strand_id
1 'polypeptide(L)'
;MDIIVYSLIDAIKTIREGWEVFSRVWFIVLPVPFYYLLKTIWMSYRQREYARSLEYVLLEIIPPRDIERSPKPMESVFSGIAGVLKTFNPIEEFVKGMTTNPFSFEMAGFDGAVHFYIRMPKNYRNLIEAHVYAQYPDAEIVEASDYVDNVPKIVPNRELDLWGADFELVKPDPYPIRTYKYFEESITGEMIDPLAALVEVMGSLEPGQQIWFQCIMVPIHENWYNSGRALADELAGKTKKREGVLASIWGDLGDVINNVIPGLTQPVEFAKKEEKEQAPLEFRLTPGEKEILKALEANIGKYVFDTKMRFVYLGKRDNFSKANVSSFVGGIKQFADFNLNSFKPNERSKTVANFIFVDRRLRWRQRKIFKRYRDRDRTGKKVVLSSEELATVYHMPDMSVVAPGVIKTEFKRGGAPSNLPVK
;
A
#
# COMPACT_ATOMS: atom_id res chain seq x y z
N MET A 1 13.00 -37.74 42.38
CA MET A 1 12.39 -36.47 42.80
C MET A 1 13.45 -35.43 43.14
N ASP A 2 14.57 -35.82 43.76
CA ASP A 2 15.60 -34.89 44.23
C ASP A 2 16.26 -34.07 43.13
N ILE A 3 16.56 -34.66 41.97
CA ILE A 3 17.18 -33.95 40.84
C ILE A 3 16.32 -32.78 40.34
N ILE A 4 14.99 -32.94 40.29
CA ILE A 4 14.06 -31.88 39.89
C ILE A 4 14.05 -30.76 40.95
N VAL A 5 14.05 -31.13 42.23
CA VAL A 5 14.07 -30.17 43.35
C VAL A 5 15.39 -29.37 43.36
N TYR A 6 16.54 -30.02 43.19
CA TYR A 6 17.83 -29.35 43.08
C TYR A 6 17.88 -28.40 41.88
N SER A 7 17.41 -28.84 40.71
CA SER A 7 17.37 -27.98 39.50
C SER A 7 16.48 -26.74 39.68
N LEU A 8 15.38 -26.85 40.43
CA LEU A 8 14.49 -25.73 40.76
C LEU A 8 15.15 -24.75 41.72
N ILE A 9 15.86 -25.25 42.74
CA ILE A 9 16.58 -24.42 43.71
C ILE A 9 17.70 -23.65 43.01
N ASP A 10 18.47 -24.31 42.15
CA ASP A 10 19.52 -23.65 41.36
C ASP A 10 18.92 -22.61 40.42
N ALA A 11 17.81 -22.91 39.72
CA ALA A 11 17.13 -21.93 38.88
C ALA A 11 16.66 -20.69 39.67
N ILE A 12 16.12 -20.87 40.88
CA ILE A 12 15.71 -19.75 41.75
C ILE A 12 16.94 -18.93 42.18
N LYS A 13 18.05 -19.59 42.51
CA LYS A 13 19.30 -18.92 42.86
C LYS A 13 19.86 -18.10 41.68
N THR A 14 19.88 -18.67 40.48
CA THR A 14 20.30 -17.98 39.26
C THR A 14 19.38 -16.79 38.94
N ILE A 15 18.06 -16.92 39.11
CA ILE A 15 17.12 -15.81 38.93
C ILE A 15 17.41 -14.69 39.94
N ARG A 16 17.70 -15.03 41.20
CA ARG A 16 18.04 -14.05 42.24
C ARG A 16 19.34 -13.31 41.93
N GLU A 17 20.38 -14.03 41.54
CA GLU A 17 21.66 -13.44 41.12
C GLU A 17 21.47 -12.52 39.90
N GLY A 18 20.69 -12.98 38.91
CA GLY A 18 20.30 -12.18 37.75
C GLY A 18 19.52 -10.92 38.13
N TRP A 19 18.59 -11.01 39.09
CA TRP A 19 17.84 -9.87 39.61
C TRP A 19 18.74 -8.86 40.34
N GLU A 20 19.69 -9.33 41.15
CA GLU A 20 20.64 -8.45 41.83
C GLU A 20 21.50 -7.67 40.82
N VAL A 21 22.02 -8.34 39.79
CA VAL A 21 22.74 -7.66 38.69
C VAL A 21 21.83 -6.67 37.98
N PHE A 22 20.63 -7.10 37.57
CA PHE A 22 19.65 -6.25 36.90
C PHE A 22 19.28 -5.00 37.72
N SER A 23 19.06 -5.14 39.02
CA SER A 23 18.75 -4.03 39.94
C SER A 23 19.82 -2.93 39.96
N ARG A 24 21.07 -3.28 39.61
CA ARG A 24 22.21 -2.35 39.53
C ARG A 24 22.44 -1.77 38.14
N VAL A 25 21.88 -2.36 37.08
CA VAL A 25 22.15 -1.94 35.67
C VAL A 25 20.91 -1.57 34.87
N TRP A 26 19.70 -1.79 35.39
CA TRP A 26 18.45 -1.56 34.68
C TRP A 26 18.31 -0.12 34.17
N PHE A 27 18.83 0.88 34.89
CA PHE A 27 18.78 2.28 34.49
C PHE A 27 19.68 2.63 33.30
N ILE A 28 20.57 1.72 32.88
CA ILE A 28 21.37 1.86 31.65
C ILE A 28 20.68 1.11 30.51
N VAL A 29 20.21 -0.11 30.78
CA VAL A 29 19.66 -1.02 29.77
C VAL A 29 18.22 -0.70 29.40
N LEU A 30 17.36 -0.37 30.38
CA LEU A 30 15.92 -0.15 30.15
C LEU A 30 15.59 1.17 29.43
N PRO A 31 16.25 2.32 29.65
CA PRO A 31 15.83 3.57 28.99
C PRO A 31 15.85 3.50 27.47
N VAL A 32 16.75 2.73 26.85
CA VAL A 32 16.83 2.58 25.39
C VAL A 32 15.57 1.90 24.81
N PRO A 33 15.19 0.66 25.19
CA PRO A 33 13.96 0.05 24.73
C PRO A 33 12.71 0.82 25.20
N PHE A 34 12.74 1.42 26.41
CA PHE A 34 11.63 2.26 26.87
C PHE A 34 11.43 3.50 25.99
N TYR A 35 12.50 4.15 25.56
CA TYR A 35 12.42 5.30 24.66
C TYR A 35 11.75 4.91 23.33
N TYR A 36 12.17 3.81 22.70
CA TYR A 36 11.54 3.34 21.45
C TYR A 36 10.08 2.94 21.63
N LEU A 37 9.74 2.29 22.75
CA LEU A 37 8.38 1.92 23.10
C LEU A 37 7.51 3.17 23.30
N LEU A 38 7.96 4.09 24.15
CA LEU A 38 7.24 5.33 24.47
C LEU A 38 7.11 6.22 23.23
N LYS A 39 8.17 6.35 22.42
CA LYS A 39 8.13 7.06 21.15
C LYS A 39 7.07 6.47 20.22
N THR A 40 7.00 5.15 20.10
CA THR A 40 6.03 4.48 19.22
C THR A 40 4.59 4.72 19.68
N ILE A 41 4.33 4.58 20.99
CA ILE A 41 3.01 4.81 21.59
C ILE A 41 2.61 6.29 21.47
N TRP A 42 3.54 7.20 21.80
CA TRP A 42 3.35 8.64 21.72
C TRP A 42 3.03 9.09 20.30
N MET A 43 3.84 8.70 19.32
CA MET A 43 3.61 9.05 17.91
C MET A 43 2.28 8.52 17.42
N SER A 44 1.96 7.26 17.75
CA SER A 44 0.66 6.66 17.38
C SER A 44 -0.53 7.41 18.01
N TYR A 45 -0.38 7.91 19.24
CA TYR A 45 -1.40 8.73 19.88
C TYR A 45 -1.54 10.09 19.20
N ARG A 46 -0.45 10.84 19.02
CA ARG A 46 -0.46 12.18 18.42
C ARG A 46 -0.96 12.17 16.97
N GLN A 47 -0.52 11.20 16.17
CA GLN A 47 -0.97 11.07 14.78
C GLN A 47 -2.46 10.73 14.67
N ARG A 48 -3.02 9.95 15.61
CA ARG A 48 -4.46 9.67 15.66
C ARG A 48 -5.27 10.89 16.03
N GLU A 49 -4.79 11.69 16.99
CA GLU A 49 -5.44 12.95 17.35
C GLU A 49 -5.40 13.95 16.18
N TYR A 50 -4.26 14.06 15.48
CA TYR A 50 -4.15 14.85 14.26
C TYR A 50 -5.13 14.38 13.18
N ALA A 51 -5.17 13.06 12.90
CA ALA A 51 -6.07 12.51 11.88
C ALA A 51 -7.56 12.74 12.20
N ARG A 52 -7.93 12.77 13.49
CA ARG A 52 -9.30 13.10 13.95
C ARG A 52 -9.65 14.57 13.83
N SER A 53 -8.66 15.47 13.89
CA SER A 53 -8.87 16.92 13.76
C SER A 53 -9.18 17.36 12.33
N LEU A 54 -8.93 16.48 11.34
CA LEU A 54 -9.16 16.75 9.93
C LEU A 54 -10.62 16.47 9.57
N GLU A 55 -11.26 17.43 8.90
CA GLU A 55 -12.55 17.22 8.24
C GLU A 55 -12.33 16.57 6.88
N TYR A 56 -13.07 15.48 6.61
CA TYR A 56 -13.01 14.76 5.34
C TYR A 56 -14.29 14.95 4.55
N VAL A 57 -14.16 14.97 3.23
CA VAL A 57 -15.25 14.94 2.25
C VAL A 57 -15.11 13.70 1.37
N LEU A 58 -16.23 13.12 0.97
CA LEU A 58 -16.30 12.04 -0.01
C LEU A 58 -16.92 12.57 -1.30
N LEU A 59 -16.20 12.43 -2.40
CA LEU A 59 -16.68 12.76 -3.73
C LEU A 59 -16.97 11.46 -4.47
N GLU A 60 -18.15 11.34 -5.04
CA GLU A 60 -18.47 10.35 -6.06
C GLU A 60 -18.06 10.91 -7.42
N ILE A 61 -17.36 10.11 -8.20
CA ILE A 61 -16.95 10.47 -9.55
C ILE A 61 -17.64 9.55 -10.54
N ILE A 62 -18.52 10.14 -11.32
CA ILE A 62 -19.28 9.44 -12.34
C ILE A 62 -18.50 9.53 -13.65
N PRO A 63 -18.00 8.39 -14.18
CA PRO A 63 -17.24 8.38 -15.43
C PRO A 63 -18.10 8.85 -16.62
N PRO A 64 -17.51 9.56 -17.60
CA PRO A 64 -18.22 9.87 -18.83
C PRO A 64 -18.49 8.61 -19.67
N ARG A 65 -19.48 8.69 -20.57
CA ARG A 65 -19.85 7.57 -21.46
C ARG A 65 -18.77 7.21 -22.47
N ASP A 66 -18.08 8.21 -23.00
CA ASP A 66 -17.13 8.08 -24.10
C ASP A 66 -15.68 8.21 -23.60
N ILE A 67 -15.27 7.33 -22.67
CA ILE A 67 -13.87 7.25 -22.24
C ILE A 67 -13.12 6.37 -23.23
N GLU A 68 -12.46 6.98 -24.21
CA GLU A 68 -11.48 6.32 -25.11
C GLU A 68 -10.04 6.42 -24.58
N ARG A 69 -9.88 6.62 -23.26
CA ARG A 69 -8.56 6.85 -22.66
C ARG A 69 -8.11 5.62 -21.90
N SER A 70 -6.85 5.23 -22.13
CA SER A 70 -6.11 4.28 -21.30
C SER A 70 -6.10 4.68 -19.81
N PRO A 71 -5.63 3.85 -18.87
CA PRO A 71 -5.45 4.24 -17.46
C PRO A 71 -4.42 5.37 -17.24
N LYS A 72 -3.66 5.75 -18.28
CA LYS A 72 -2.60 6.78 -18.25
C LYS A 72 -3.02 8.18 -17.73
N PRO A 73 -4.21 8.74 -18.04
CA PRO A 73 -4.65 10.01 -17.45
C PRO A 73 -4.75 9.92 -15.93
N MET A 74 -5.14 8.77 -15.36
CA MET A 74 -5.18 8.59 -13.92
C MET A 74 -3.78 8.62 -13.27
N GLU A 75 -2.75 8.14 -13.97
CA GLU A 75 -1.35 8.31 -13.53
C GLU A 75 -0.98 9.80 -13.37
N SER A 76 -1.50 10.66 -14.25
CA SER A 76 -1.31 12.11 -14.17
C SER A 76 -2.07 12.72 -12.99
N VAL A 77 -3.28 12.22 -12.67
CA VAL A 77 -4.01 12.60 -11.46
C VAL A 77 -3.20 12.27 -10.21
N PHE A 78 -2.69 11.04 -10.09
CA PHE A 78 -1.84 10.65 -8.96
C PHE A 78 -0.56 11.48 -8.87
N SER A 79 0.09 11.76 -10.00
CA SER A 79 1.26 12.63 -10.04
C SER A 79 0.94 14.04 -9.53
N GLY A 80 -0.22 14.60 -9.86
CA GLY A 80 -0.67 15.89 -9.34
C GLY A 80 -0.90 15.88 -7.82
N ILE A 81 -1.49 14.80 -7.30
CA ILE A 81 -1.74 14.63 -5.86
C ILE A 81 -0.45 14.52 -5.06
N ALA A 82 0.64 14.04 -5.65
CA ALA A 82 1.94 14.01 -4.99
C ALA A 82 2.41 15.41 -4.53
N GLY A 83 1.88 16.50 -5.10
CA GLY A 83 2.15 17.88 -4.68
C GLY A 83 1.73 18.24 -3.25
N VAL A 84 0.95 17.39 -2.57
CA VAL A 84 0.57 17.59 -1.15
C VAL A 84 1.68 17.20 -0.17
N LEU A 85 2.75 16.58 -0.66
CA LEU A 85 3.88 16.13 0.12
C LEU A 85 4.61 17.34 0.71
N LYS A 86 4.66 17.38 2.05
CA LYS A 86 5.26 18.46 2.82
C LYS A 86 6.30 17.87 3.78
N THR A 87 7.45 18.52 3.88
CA THR A 87 8.42 18.26 4.95
C THR A 87 7.97 18.95 6.25
N PHE A 88 7.83 18.18 7.32
CA PHE A 88 7.41 18.67 8.63
C PHE A 88 8.62 19.01 9.50
N ASN A 89 8.50 20.06 10.31
CA ASN A 89 9.50 20.37 11.33
C ASN A 89 9.36 19.40 12.53
N PRO A 90 10.42 19.18 13.35
CA PRO A 90 10.35 18.24 14.48
C PRO A 90 9.21 18.52 15.47
N ILE A 91 8.83 19.79 15.67
CA ILE A 91 7.69 20.15 16.52
C ILE A 91 6.36 19.72 15.86
N GLU A 92 6.22 19.91 14.55
CA GLU A 92 5.03 19.48 13.82
C GLU A 92 4.90 17.95 13.85
N GLU A 93 6.00 17.24 13.65
CA GLU A 93 6.04 15.78 13.65
C GLU A 93 5.83 15.20 15.06
N PHE A 94 6.68 15.53 16.02
CA PHE A 94 6.69 14.86 17.34
C PHE A 94 5.67 15.43 18.32
N VAL A 95 5.38 16.74 18.28
CA VAL A 95 4.45 17.38 19.22
C VAL A 95 3.06 17.47 18.62
N LYS A 96 2.91 17.94 17.37
CA LYS A 96 1.57 18.04 16.75
C LYS A 96 1.11 16.72 16.12
N GLY A 97 2.02 15.77 15.86
CA GLY A 97 1.67 14.50 15.22
C GLY A 97 1.27 14.66 13.75
N MET A 98 1.69 15.75 13.11
CA MET A 98 1.33 16.05 11.73
C MET A 98 1.99 15.03 10.80
N THR A 99 1.20 14.52 9.87
CA THR A 99 1.64 13.61 8.82
C THR A 99 1.04 14.05 7.50
N THR A 100 1.62 13.58 6.40
CA THR A 100 1.02 13.78 5.09
C THR A 100 -0.36 13.16 5.06
N ASN A 101 -1.36 13.95 4.67
CA ASN A 101 -2.75 13.52 4.76
C ASN A 101 -3.05 12.40 3.74
N PRO A 102 -3.85 11.39 4.14
CA PRO A 102 -4.23 10.31 3.26
C PRO A 102 -5.37 10.68 2.32
N PHE A 103 -5.29 10.12 1.11
CA PHE A 103 -6.38 10.08 0.14
C PHE A 103 -6.89 8.65 0.05
N SER A 104 -8.20 8.45 -0.01
CA SER A 104 -8.81 7.13 -0.20
C SER A 104 -9.47 7.10 -1.56
N PHE A 105 -8.98 6.23 -2.44
CA PHE A 105 -9.61 5.94 -3.73
C PHE A 105 -10.37 4.62 -3.56
N GLU A 106 -11.68 4.69 -3.68
CA GLU A 106 -12.59 3.59 -3.31
C GLU A 106 -13.48 3.23 -4.51
N MET A 107 -13.69 1.94 -4.70
CA MET A 107 -14.62 1.39 -5.68
C MET A 107 -15.62 0.53 -4.93
N ALA A 108 -16.91 0.78 -5.07
CA ALA A 108 -17.95 0.06 -4.38
C ALA A 108 -19.03 -0.43 -5.34
N GLY A 109 -19.35 -1.72 -5.24
CA GLY A 109 -20.48 -2.35 -5.90
C GLY A 109 -21.68 -2.47 -4.95
N PHE A 110 -22.85 -1.99 -5.36
CA PHE A 110 -24.12 -2.11 -4.65
C PHE A 110 -25.16 -2.71 -5.58
N ASP A 111 -25.67 -3.91 -5.28
CA ASP A 111 -26.79 -4.51 -6.03
C ASP A 111 -26.58 -4.53 -7.57
N GLY A 112 -25.33 -4.71 -8.00
CA GLY A 112 -24.93 -4.72 -9.41
C GLY A 112 -24.55 -3.35 -10.00
N ALA A 113 -24.63 -2.26 -9.24
CA ALA A 113 -24.15 -0.94 -9.65
C ALA A 113 -22.74 -0.65 -9.09
N VAL A 114 -21.82 -0.16 -9.91
CA VAL A 114 -20.43 0.15 -9.55
C VAL A 114 -20.24 1.66 -9.48
N HIS A 115 -19.72 2.11 -8.34
CA HIS A 115 -19.48 3.51 -8.03
C HIS A 115 -18.00 3.74 -7.70
N PHE A 116 -17.50 4.91 -8.10
CA PHE A 116 -16.13 5.34 -7.84
C PHE A 116 -16.15 6.52 -6.89
N TYR A 117 -15.36 6.44 -5.82
CA TYR A 117 -15.27 7.48 -4.80
C TYR A 117 -13.83 7.91 -4.54
N ILE A 118 -13.66 9.19 -4.22
CA ILE A 118 -12.44 9.73 -3.64
C ILE A 118 -12.76 10.42 -2.32
N ARG A 119 -12.15 9.94 -1.23
CA ARG A 119 -12.21 10.57 0.10
C ARG A 119 -10.93 11.34 0.36
N MET A 120 -11.07 12.59 0.80
CA MET A 120 -9.92 13.46 1.06
C MET A 120 -10.23 14.45 2.18
N PRO A 121 -9.21 15.06 2.81
CA PRO A 121 -9.39 16.24 3.64
C PRO A 121 -10.03 17.39 2.85
N LYS A 122 -10.96 18.11 3.47
CA LYS A 122 -11.77 19.17 2.81
C LYS A 122 -10.93 20.25 2.10
N ASN A 123 -9.76 20.58 2.64
CA ASN A 123 -8.85 21.58 2.07
C ASN A 123 -8.23 21.15 0.73
N TYR A 124 -8.24 19.86 0.39
CA TYR A 124 -7.72 19.32 -0.87
C TYR A 124 -8.81 19.03 -1.92
N ARG A 125 -10.07 19.40 -1.66
CA ARG A 125 -11.17 19.22 -2.62
C ARG A 125 -10.85 19.84 -3.98
N ASN A 126 -10.49 21.12 -4.00
CA ASN A 126 -10.21 21.86 -5.23
C ASN A 126 -9.02 21.27 -6.00
N LEU A 127 -8.02 20.73 -5.29
CA LEU A 127 -6.87 20.06 -5.90
C LEU A 127 -7.32 18.81 -6.69
N ILE A 128 -8.15 17.96 -6.07
CA ILE A 128 -8.65 16.75 -6.70
C ILE A 128 -9.59 17.08 -7.85
N GLU A 129 -10.56 17.96 -7.65
CA GLU A 129 -11.48 18.37 -8.72
C GLU A 129 -10.71 18.91 -9.94
N ALA A 130 -9.72 19.78 -9.73
CA ALA A 130 -8.91 20.32 -10.82
C ALA A 130 -8.14 19.25 -11.59
N HIS A 131 -7.48 18.30 -10.90
CA HIS A 131 -6.74 17.23 -11.56
C HIS A 131 -7.65 16.22 -12.24
N VAL A 132 -8.79 15.88 -11.65
CA VAL A 132 -9.78 15.00 -12.26
C VAL A 132 -10.36 15.65 -13.51
N TYR A 133 -10.82 16.91 -13.44
CA TYR A 133 -11.37 17.60 -14.62
C TYR A 133 -10.34 17.83 -15.73
N ALA A 134 -9.06 18.03 -15.39
CA ALA A 134 -8.00 18.15 -16.39
C ALA A 134 -7.83 16.86 -17.23
N GLN A 135 -8.03 15.70 -16.60
CA GLN A 135 -7.85 14.39 -17.22
C GLN A 135 -9.16 13.77 -17.72
N TYR A 136 -10.29 14.16 -17.14
CA TYR A 136 -11.63 13.70 -17.44
C TYR A 136 -12.61 14.91 -17.44
N PRO A 137 -12.59 15.76 -18.50
CA PRO A 137 -13.39 16.98 -18.52
C PRO A 137 -14.90 16.75 -18.42
N ASP A 138 -15.39 15.65 -18.98
CA ASP A 138 -16.81 15.27 -19.02
C ASP A 138 -17.25 14.46 -17.79
N ALA A 139 -16.36 14.19 -16.83
CA ALA A 139 -16.74 13.49 -15.60
C ALA A 139 -17.65 14.36 -14.71
N GLU A 140 -18.62 13.74 -14.07
CA GLU A 140 -19.43 14.42 -13.06
C GLU A 140 -18.88 14.11 -11.67
N ILE A 141 -18.66 15.16 -10.88
CA ILE A 141 -18.15 15.05 -9.51
C ILE A 141 -19.26 15.54 -8.58
N VAL A 142 -19.73 14.65 -7.70
CA VAL A 142 -20.82 14.92 -6.76
C VAL A 142 -20.32 14.67 -5.34
N GLU A 143 -20.70 15.53 -4.40
CA GLU A 143 -20.44 15.27 -2.98
C GLU A 143 -21.46 14.24 -2.47
N ALA A 144 -20.95 13.11 -1.96
CA ALA A 144 -21.78 11.99 -1.50
C ALA A 144 -21.65 11.80 0.02
N SER A 145 -22.69 11.27 0.65
CA SER A 145 -22.59 10.76 2.01
C SER A 145 -21.72 9.49 2.06
N ASP A 146 -21.06 9.24 3.18
CA ASP A 146 -20.19 8.08 3.30
C ASP A 146 -21.01 6.78 3.27
N TYR A 147 -20.87 6.02 2.18
CA TYR A 147 -21.66 4.80 1.95
C TYR A 147 -21.49 3.75 3.05
N VAL A 148 -20.42 3.81 3.84
CA VAL A 148 -20.23 2.90 4.98
C VAL A 148 -21.26 3.11 6.09
N ASP A 149 -21.90 4.29 6.14
CA ASP A 149 -22.94 4.62 7.10
C ASP A 149 -24.31 4.06 6.72
N ASN A 150 -24.50 3.64 5.46
CA ASN A 150 -25.69 2.93 5.00
C ASN A 150 -25.78 1.49 5.57
N VAL A 151 -24.69 1.00 6.17
CA VAL A 151 -24.60 -0.32 6.78
C VAL A 151 -24.47 -0.19 8.31
N PRO A 152 -25.14 -1.07 9.10
CA PRO A 152 -25.04 -1.04 10.56
C PRO A 152 -23.59 -1.00 11.07
N LYS A 153 -23.33 -0.27 12.14
CA LYS A 153 -21.98 -0.12 12.72
C LYS A 153 -21.35 -1.42 13.21
N ILE A 154 -22.19 -2.42 13.53
CA ILE A 154 -21.74 -3.72 14.04
C ILE A 154 -22.10 -4.80 13.03
N VAL A 155 -21.10 -5.20 12.25
CA VAL A 155 -21.17 -6.33 11.31
C VAL A 155 -20.04 -7.31 11.63
N PRO A 156 -20.28 -8.63 11.60
CA PRO A 156 -21.54 -9.29 11.24
C PRO A 156 -22.57 -9.25 12.36
N ASN A 157 -23.85 -9.31 11.96
CA ASN A 157 -25.01 -9.35 12.85
C ASN A 157 -25.96 -10.50 12.44
N ARG A 158 -27.25 -10.42 12.78
CA ARG A 158 -28.24 -11.45 12.44
C ARG A 158 -28.62 -11.44 10.95
N GLU A 159 -28.51 -10.32 10.28
CA GLU A 159 -28.94 -10.14 8.89
C GLU A 159 -27.77 -10.19 7.92
N LEU A 160 -26.64 -9.59 8.30
CA LEU A 160 -25.46 -9.43 7.45
C LEU A 160 -24.31 -10.31 7.91
N ASP A 161 -23.62 -10.88 6.92
CA ASP A 161 -22.29 -11.45 7.07
C ASP A 161 -21.24 -10.61 6.33
N LEU A 162 -19.97 -10.84 6.68
CA LEU A 162 -18.85 -10.10 6.13
C LEU A 162 -17.67 -11.02 5.86
N TRP A 163 -17.03 -10.83 4.72
CA TRP A 163 -15.66 -11.29 4.50
C TRP A 163 -14.78 -10.09 4.17
N GLY A 164 -13.52 -10.09 4.61
CA GLY A 164 -12.59 -9.05 4.21
C GLY A 164 -11.13 -9.43 4.41
N ALA A 165 -10.26 -8.72 3.71
CA ALA A 165 -8.82 -8.78 3.89
C ALA A 165 -8.15 -7.47 3.48
N ASP A 166 -7.05 -7.13 4.15
CA ASP A 166 -6.03 -6.23 3.60
C ASP A 166 -5.21 -7.01 2.56
N PHE A 167 -4.71 -6.36 1.51
CA PHE A 167 -3.76 -6.96 0.57
C PHE A 167 -2.31 -6.62 0.93
N GLU A 168 -1.40 -7.51 0.55
CA GLU A 168 0.05 -7.31 0.59
C GLU A 168 0.69 -7.85 -0.69
N LEU A 169 1.90 -7.38 -0.99
CA LEU A 169 2.70 -7.89 -2.10
C LEU A 169 3.33 -9.24 -1.73
N VAL A 170 3.51 -10.10 -2.73
CA VAL A 170 4.18 -11.41 -2.57
C VAL A 170 5.69 -11.24 -2.48
N LYS A 171 6.29 -10.48 -3.40
CA LYS A 171 7.71 -10.09 -3.37
C LYS A 171 7.87 -8.80 -2.57
N PRO A 172 9.00 -8.60 -1.88
CA PRO A 172 9.27 -7.35 -1.17
C PRO A 172 9.33 -6.18 -2.16
N ASP A 173 9.05 -4.98 -1.67
CA ASP A 173 9.37 -3.76 -2.41
C ASP A 173 10.87 -3.75 -2.76
N PRO A 174 11.31 -3.21 -3.92
CA PRO A 174 10.55 -2.44 -4.91
C PRO A 174 10.13 -3.18 -6.20
N TYR A 175 9.90 -4.50 -6.17
CA TYR A 175 9.41 -5.22 -7.36
C TYR A 175 8.03 -4.68 -7.79
N PRO A 176 7.88 -4.20 -9.04
CA PRO A 176 6.62 -3.64 -9.53
C PRO A 176 5.56 -4.73 -9.77
N ILE A 177 4.28 -4.37 -9.77
CA ILE A 177 3.21 -5.21 -10.31
C ILE A 177 3.15 -5.13 -11.84
N ARG A 178 2.33 -5.97 -12.47
CA ARG A 178 2.01 -5.81 -13.89
C ARG A 178 1.22 -4.51 -14.09
N THR A 179 1.81 -3.52 -14.76
CA THR A 179 1.18 -2.22 -15.04
C THR A 179 0.34 -2.24 -16.30
N TYR A 180 -0.49 -1.21 -16.48
CA TYR A 180 -1.41 -1.06 -17.62
C TYR A 180 -0.73 -1.19 -18.99
N LYS A 181 0.55 -0.83 -19.12
CA LYS A 181 1.31 -0.95 -20.38
C LYS A 181 1.43 -2.39 -20.89
N TYR A 182 1.33 -3.38 -19.98
CA TYR A 182 1.34 -4.80 -20.33
C TYR A 182 -0.03 -5.32 -20.79
N PHE A 183 -1.05 -4.46 -20.83
CA PHE A 183 -2.41 -4.79 -21.30
C PHE A 183 -2.70 -4.21 -22.69
N GLU A 184 -1.74 -3.50 -23.27
CA GLU A 184 -1.78 -3.07 -24.66
C GLU A 184 -1.45 -4.28 -25.56
N GLU A 185 -2.38 -4.65 -26.45
CA GLU A 185 -2.16 -5.76 -27.36
C GLU A 185 -1.17 -5.37 -28.46
N SER A 186 -0.11 -6.17 -28.62
CA SER A 186 1.00 -5.85 -29.53
C SER A 186 0.66 -5.76 -31.02
N ILE A 187 -0.50 -6.29 -31.44
CA ILE A 187 -0.89 -6.41 -32.86
C ILE A 187 -1.92 -5.35 -33.24
N THR A 188 -3.00 -5.26 -32.47
CA THR A 188 -4.12 -4.34 -32.70
C THR A 188 -3.83 -2.96 -32.13
N GLY A 189 -2.95 -2.87 -31.13
CA GLY A 189 -2.77 -1.65 -30.32
C GLY A 189 -3.97 -1.35 -29.43
N GLU A 190 -4.99 -2.23 -29.41
CA GLU A 190 -6.14 -2.06 -28.54
C GLU A 190 -5.74 -2.36 -27.10
N MET A 191 -6.25 -1.52 -26.20
CA MET A 191 -5.97 -1.65 -24.80
C MET A 191 -7.09 -2.43 -24.12
N ILE A 192 -6.73 -3.56 -23.51
CA ILE A 192 -7.66 -4.27 -22.63
C ILE A 192 -7.65 -3.55 -21.29
N ASP A 193 -8.82 -3.09 -20.85
CA ASP A 193 -8.94 -2.38 -19.58
C ASP A 193 -8.58 -3.30 -18.40
N PRO A 194 -7.55 -2.96 -17.58
CA PRO A 194 -7.17 -3.74 -16.42
C PRO A 194 -8.25 -3.85 -15.34
N LEU A 195 -9.29 -3.01 -15.30
CA LEU A 195 -10.37 -3.07 -14.32
C LEU A 195 -11.58 -3.88 -14.78
N ALA A 196 -11.66 -4.27 -16.05
CA ALA A 196 -12.84 -4.93 -16.62
C ALA A 196 -13.32 -6.13 -15.79
N ALA A 197 -12.41 -7.02 -15.38
CA ALA A 197 -12.77 -8.19 -14.58
C ALA A 197 -13.31 -7.84 -13.19
N LEU A 198 -12.80 -6.77 -12.54
CA LEU A 198 -13.27 -6.36 -11.23
C LEU A 198 -14.64 -5.69 -11.31
N VAL A 199 -14.82 -4.84 -12.32
CA VAL A 199 -16.08 -4.14 -12.60
C VAL A 199 -17.18 -5.14 -12.93
N GLU A 200 -16.89 -6.16 -13.74
CA GLU A 200 -17.85 -7.21 -14.09
C GLU A 200 -18.31 -7.99 -12.84
N VAL A 201 -17.39 -8.37 -11.95
CA VAL A 201 -17.72 -9.06 -10.70
C VAL A 201 -18.57 -8.20 -9.77
N MET A 202 -18.32 -6.89 -9.72
CA MET A 202 -19.15 -5.97 -8.95
C MET A 202 -20.51 -5.71 -9.62
N GLY A 203 -20.55 -5.72 -10.95
CA GLY A 203 -21.76 -5.56 -11.77
C GLY A 203 -22.70 -6.77 -11.71
N SER A 204 -22.15 -7.98 -11.50
CA SER A 204 -22.91 -9.21 -11.38
C SER A 204 -23.42 -9.49 -9.95
N LEU A 205 -23.35 -8.51 -9.04
CA LEU A 205 -23.80 -8.68 -7.66
C LEU A 205 -25.33 -8.76 -7.59
N GLU A 206 -25.82 -9.71 -6.79
CA GLU A 206 -27.26 -9.83 -6.54
C GLU A 206 -27.75 -8.81 -5.50
N PRO A 207 -29.05 -8.49 -5.48
CA PRO A 207 -29.62 -7.58 -4.49
C PRO A 207 -29.34 -8.01 -3.04
N GLY A 208 -28.89 -7.06 -2.22
CA GLY A 208 -28.46 -7.27 -0.84
C GLY A 208 -27.00 -7.71 -0.69
N GLN A 209 -26.21 -7.69 -1.77
CA GLN A 209 -24.77 -7.93 -1.75
C GLN A 209 -24.01 -6.65 -2.09
N GLN A 210 -22.87 -6.45 -1.44
CA GLN A 210 -22.01 -5.29 -1.66
C GLN A 210 -20.54 -5.70 -1.62
N ILE A 211 -19.76 -5.19 -2.57
CA ILE A 211 -18.30 -5.34 -2.59
C ILE A 211 -17.70 -3.96 -2.46
N TRP A 212 -16.79 -3.77 -1.51
CA TRP A 212 -16.09 -2.52 -1.31
C TRP A 212 -14.58 -2.73 -1.38
N PHE A 213 -13.94 -1.97 -2.25
CA PHE A 213 -12.50 -1.97 -2.46
C PHE A 213 -11.94 -0.58 -2.16
N GLN A 214 -10.88 -0.51 -1.37
CA GLN A 214 -10.36 0.72 -0.80
C GLN A 214 -8.84 0.76 -0.97
N CYS A 215 -8.34 1.81 -1.60
CA CYS A 215 -6.92 2.12 -1.75
C CYS A 215 -6.60 3.43 -1.01
N ILE A 216 -6.09 3.31 0.21
CA ILE A 216 -5.72 4.48 1.03
C ILE A 216 -4.25 4.80 0.81
N MET A 217 -3.96 5.89 0.14
CA MET A 217 -2.62 6.25 -0.32
C MET A 217 -2.11 7.52 0.36
N VAL A 218 -0.80 7.56 0.61
CA VAL A 218 -0.06 8.74 1.04
C VAL A 218 1.23 8.83 0.24
N PRO A 219 1.53 9.97 -0.40
CA PRO A 219 2.78 10.14 -1.13
C PRO A 219 3.98 10.09 -0.16
N ILE A 220 5.08 9.47 -0.60
CA ILE A 220 6.31 9.32 0.18
C ILE A 220 7.52 9.96 -0.51
N HIS A 221 8.52 10.37 0.29
CA HIS A 221 9.76 10.99 -0.20
C HIS A 221 10.74 9.97 -0.83
N GLU A 222 11.72 10.50 -1.56
CA GLU A 222 12.75 9.94 -2.47
C GLU A 222 13.51 8.65 -2.07
N ASN A 223 13.29 8.08 -0.88
CA ASN A 223 13.95 6.84 -0.45
C ASN A 223 13.66 5.65 -1.39
N TRP A 224 12.54 5.68 -2.10
CA TRP A 224 12.18 4.66 -3.09
C TRP A 224 13.20 4.53 -4.22
N TYR A 225 13.68 5.67 -4.73
CA TYR A 225 14.62 5.69 -5.84
C TYR A 225 15.91 4.96 -5.48
N ASN A 226 16.41 5.20 -4.27
CA ASN A 226 17.63 4.57 -3.76
C ASN A 226 17.46 3.07 -3.51
N SER A 227 16.32 2.63 -2.98
CA SER A 227 16.04 1.19 -2.82
C SER A 227 15.90 0.49 -4.16
N GLY A 228 15.27 1.14 -5.14
CA GLY A 228 15.12 0.62 -6.49
C GLY A 228 16.45 0.51 -7.22
N ARG A 229 17.28 1.56 -7.16
CA ARG A 229 18.65 1.54 -7.69
C ARG A 229 19.48 0.42 -7.08
N ALA A 230 19.41 0.24 -5.76
CA ALA A 230 20.14 -0.84 -5.09
C ALA A 230 19.71 -2.22 -5.59
N LEU A 231 18.40 -2.46 -5.77
CA LEU A 231 17.91 -3.72 -6.35
C LEU A 231 18.32 -3.87 -7.83
N ALA A 232 18.25 -2.78 -8.61
CA ALA A 232 18.65 -2.79 -10.02
C ALA A 232 20.15 -3.11 -10.17
N ASP A 233 21.00 -2.53 -9.33
CA ASP A 233 22.44 -2.81 -9.30
C ASP A 233 22.74 -4.24 -8.82
N GLU A 234 21.95 -4.78 -7.89
CA GLU A 234 22.04 -6.18 -7.47
C GLU A 234 21.68 -7.13 -8.61
N LEU A 235 20.56 -6.90 -9.29
CA LEU A 235 20.13 -7.67 -10.46
C LEU A 235 21.13 -7.57 -11.62
N ALA A 236 21.73 -6.39 -11.83
CA ALA A 236 22.78 -6.16 -12.81
C ALA A 236 24.13 -6.82 -12.43
N GLY A 237 24.25 -7.40 -11.24
CA GLY A 237 25.51 -7.97 -10.75
C GLY A 237 26.58 -6.93 -10.43
N LYS A 238 26.20 -5.66 -10.26
CA LYS A 238 27.10 -4.52 -9.98
C LYS A 238 27.42 -4.38 -8.49
N THR A 239 26.69 -5.02 -7.58
CA THR A 239 26.91 -4.83 -6.13
C THR A 239 27.81 -5.86 -5.47
N LYS A 240 28.93 -5.36 -4.92
CA LYS A 240 29.61 -5.93 -3.74
C LYS A 240 28.60 -6.03 -2.60
N LYS A 241 28.49 -7.19 -1.96
CA LYS A 241 27.67 -7.40 -0.75
C LYS A 241 27.90 -6.25 0.23
N ARG A 242 26.86 -5.48 0.56
CA ARG A 242 26.89 -4.57 1.71
C ARG A 242 27.01 -5.42 2.96
N GLU A 243 28.23 -5.58 3.45
CA GLU A 243 28.44 -6.07 4.81
C GLU A 243 27.72 -5.10 5.77
N GLY A 244 26.94 -5.66 6.69
CA GLY A 244 26.12 -4.87 7.60
C GLY A 244 26.98 -3.85 8.34
N VAL A 245 26.42 -2.68 8.61
CA VAL A 245 27.09 -1.57 9.31
C VAL A 245 27.79 -2.03 10.60
N LEU A 246 27.24 -3.03 11.31
CA LEU A 246 27.91 -3.66 12.45
C LEU A 246 29.15 -4.47 12.06
N ALA A 247 29.09 -5.30 11.02
CA ALA A 247 30.25 -6.07 10.54
C ALA A 247 31.38 -5.15 10.03
N SER A 248 31.03 -4.04 9.37
CA SER A 248 31.99 -3.00 8.98
C SER A 248 32.64 -2.38 10.21
N ILE A 249 31.87 -2.01 11.24
CA ILE A 249 32.43 -1.40 12.46
C ILE A 249 33.37 -2.37 13.20
N TRP A 250 33.03 -3.66 13.29
CA TRP A 250 33.92 -4.66 13.93
C TRP A 250 35.16 -4.99 13.08
N GLY A 251 35.01 -5.00 11.75
CA GLY A 251 36.11 -5.17 10.80
C GLY A 251 37.07 -3.98 10.83
N ASP A 252 36.54 -2.75 10.81
CA ASP A 252 37.31 -1.51 10.87
C ASP A 252 38.05 -1.37 12.21
N LEU A 253 37.45 -1.81 13.32
CA LEU A 253 38.12 -1.83 14.62
C LEU A 253 39.26 -2.87 14.67
N GLY A 254 39.05 -4.03 14.05
CA GLY A 254 40.06 -5.08 13.90
C GLY A 254 41.22 -4.65 13.01
N ASP A 255 40.94 -3.96 11.90
CA ASP A 255 41.93 -3.42 10.98
C ASP A 255 42.71 -2.26 11.59
N VAL A 256 42.09 -1.40 12.41
CA VAL A 256 42.82 -0.37 13.18
C VAL A 256 43.75 -1.03 14.20
N ILE A 257 43.31 -2.06 14.92
CA ILE A 257 44.16 -2.75 15.91
C ILE A 257 45.32 -3.50 15.22
N ASN A 258 45.05 -4.16 14.09
CA ASN A 258 46.05 -4.92 13.34
C ASN A 258 47.02 -4.06 12.53
N ASN A 259 46.63 -2.84 12.12
CA ASN A 259 47.51 -1.93 11.37
C ASN A 259 48.24 -0.90 12.25
N VAL A 260 47.80 -0.67 13.48
CA VAL A 260 48.51 0.21 14.44
C VAL A 260 49.77 -0.46 15.00
N ILE A 261 49.82 -1.80 15.08
CA ILE A 261 51.00 -2.54 15.58
C ILE A 261 52.17 -2.57 14.55
N PRO A 262 51.94 -2.76 13.23
CA PRO A 262 53.00 -2.73 12.22
C PRO A 262 53.25 -1.34 11.60
N GLY A 263 52.34 -0.37 11.77
CA GLY A 263 52.42 0.98 11.20
C GLY A 263 53.53 1.88 11.76
N LEU A 264 54.33 1.39 12.71
CA LEU A 264 55.52 2.07 13.22
C LEU A 264 56.78 1.82 12.39
N THR A 265 56.77 0.90 11.42
CA THR A 265 57.99 0.53 10.67
C THR A 265 57.86 0.44 9.15
N GLN A 266 56.67 0.48 8.55
CA GLN A 266 56.53 0.55 7.08
C GLN A 266 55.30 1.37 6.62
N PRO A 267 55.37 2.06 5.45
CA PRO A 267 54.24 2.78 4.89
C PRO A 267 53.15 1.79 4.42
N VAL A 268 51.91 2.06 4.83
CA VAL A 268 50.74 1.24 4.51
C VAL A 268 50.39 1.39 3.02
N GLU A 269 50.65 0.35 2.22
CA GLU A 269 50.12 0.25 0.86
C GLU A 269 48.70 -0.31 0.89
N PHE A 270 47.73 0.52 0.52
CA PHE A 270 46.38 0.05 0.23
C PHE A 270 46.41 -0.71 -1.10
N ALA A 271 46.23 -2.03 -1.05
CA ALA A 271 46.06 -2.85 -2.24
C ALA A 271 44.87 -2.32 -3.07
N LYS A 272 45.16 -1.72 -4.22
CA LYS A 272 44.15 -1.42 -5.24
C LYS A 272 43.55 -2.74 -5.71
N LYS A 273 42.29 -2.99 -5.37
CA LYS A 273 41.49 -4.06 -5.97
C LYS A 273 41.37 -3.78 -7.47
N GLU A 274 41.96 -4.63 -8.30
CA GLU A 274 41.70 -4.68 -9.73
C GLU A 274 40.20 -4.87 -9.98
N GLU A 275 39.58 -3.88 -10.63
CA GLU A 275 38.26 -4.05 -11.22
C GLU A 275 38.41 -4.92 -12.46
N LYS A 276 38.00 -6.19 -12.35
CA LYS A 276 37.78 -7.02 -13.54
C LYS A 276 36.74 -6.34 -14.41
N GLU A 277 37.14 -5.94 -15.62
CA GLU A 277 36.24 -5.51 -16.69
C GLU A 277 35.13 -6.56 -16.83
N GLN A 278 33.93 -6.17 -16.42
CA GLN A 278 32.75 -7.02 -16.56
C GLN A 278 32.25 -6.88 -17.99
N ALA A 279 32.03 -8.01 -18.65
CA ALA A 279 31.39 -8.08 -19.96
C ALA A 279 30.07 -7.26 -19.99
N PRO A 280 29.63 -6.75 -21.16
CA PRO A 280 28.47 -5.88 -21.26
C PRO A 280 27.23 -6.53 -20.63
N LEU A 281 26.44 -5.76 -19.86
CA LEU A 281 25.24 -6.25 -19.16
C LEU A 281 24.30 -7.06 -20.04
N GLU A 282 24.24 -6.71 -21.33
CA GLU A 282 23.37 -7.34 -22.33
C GLU A 282 23.64 -8.84 -22.53
N PHE A 283 24.87 -9.31 -22.26
CA PHE A 283 25.25 -10.72 -22.43
C PHE A 283 25.16 -11.55 -21.14
N ARG A 284 24.91 -10.92 -19.98
CA ARG A 284 24.85 -11.62 -18.68
C ARG A 284 23.44 -11.93 -18.20
N LEU A 285 22.47 -11.07 -18.52
CA LEU A 285 21.10 -11.21 -18.01
C LEU A 285 20.28 -12.14 -18.90
N THR A 286 19.54 -13.05 -18.26
CA THR A 286 18.50 -13.84 -18.93
C THR A 286 17.39 -12.92 -19.45
N PRO A 287 16.60 -13.33 -20.46
CA PRO A 287 15.49 -12.52 -20.98
C PRO A 287 14.50 -12.05 -19.89
N GLY A 288 14.20 -12.90 -18.90
CA GLY A 288 13.32 -12.55 -17.78
C GLY A 288 13.95 -11.53 -16.82
N GLU A 289 15.24 -11.64 -16.52
CA GLU A 289 15.94 -10.63 -15.70
C GLU A 289 16.01 -9.27 -16.39
N LYS A 290 16.16 -9.25 -17.72
CA LYS A 290 16.11 -8.01 -18.52
C LYS A 290 14.74 -7.34 -18.42
N GLU A 291 13.66 -8.12 -18.48
CA GLU A 291 12.30 -7.60 -18.36
C GLU A 291 12.04 -7.04 -16.96
N ILE A 292 12.47 -7.74 -15.92
CA ILE A 292 12.37 -7.26 -14.53
C ILE A 292 13.14 -5.95 -14.36
N LEU A 293 14.39 -5.87 -14.86
CA LEU A 293 15.22 -4.68 -14.75
C LEU A 293 14.57 -3.49 -15.49
N LYS A 294 14.06 -3.72 -16.70
CA LYS A 294 13.36 -2.70 -17.50
C LYS A 294 12.10 -2.18 -16.78
N ALA A 295 11.29 -3.10 -16.24
CA ALA A 295 10.08 -2.75 -15.50
C ALA A 295 10.43 -1.95 -14.23
N LEU A 296 11.46 -2.38 -13.51
CA LEU A 296 11.95 -1.72 -12.30
C LEU A 296 12.47 -0.31 -12.60
N GLU A 297 13.31 -0.14 -13.62
CA GLU A 297 13.85 1.17 -14.02
C GLU A 297 12.75 2.14 -14.46
N ALA A 298 11.74 1.66 -15.19
CA ALA A 298 10.59 2.46 -15.56
C ALA A 298 9.77 2.91 -14.33
N ASN A 299 9.67 2.06 -13.30
CA ASN A 299 8.88 2.33 -12.11
C ASN A 299 9.58 3.27 -11.10
N ILE A 300 10.90 3.20 -11.01
CA ILE A 300 11.71 3.94 -10.03
C ILE A 300 11.63 5.46 -10.20
N GLY A 301 11.47 5.95 -11.44
CA GLY A 301 11.41 7.37 -11.76
C GLY A 301 10.06 8.04 -11.49
N LYS A 302 9.08 7.32 -10.93
CA LYS A 302 7.71 7.77 -10.74
C LYS A 302 7.44 8.20 -9.29
N TYR A 303 6.44 9.06 -9.10
CA TYR A 303 5.92 9.33 -7.77
C TYR A 303 5.37 8.05 -7.15
N VAL A 304 5.64 7.86 -5.86
CA VAL A 304 5.29 6.66 -5.10
C VAL A 304 4.45 6.96 -3.88
N PHE A 305 3.63 5.99 -3.53
CA PHE A 305 2.63 6.09 -2.50
C PHE A 305 2.66 4.87 -1.59
N ASP A 306 2.72 5.14 -0.30
CA ASP A 306 2.50 4.13 0.74
C ASP A 306 0.99 3.86 0.83
N THR A 307 0.59 2.71 0.29
CA THR A 307 -0.80 2.38 -0.02
C THR A 307 -1.29 1.24 0.88
N LYS A 308 -2.49 1.43 1.41
CA LYS A 308 -3.24 0.39 2.11
C LYS A 308 -4.40 -0.05 1.24
N MET A 309 -4.30 -1.25 0.70
CA MET A 309 -5.35 -1.88 -0.09
C MET A 309 -6.20 -2.78 0.80
N ARG A 310 -7.52 -2.61 0.74
CA ARG A 310 -8.48 -3.39 1.54
C ARG A 310 -9.71 -3.73 0.72
N PHE A 311 -10.16 -4.97 0.88
CA PHE A 311 -11.40 -5.46 0.30
C PHE A 311 -12.32 -5.98 1.39
N VAL A 312 -13.59 -5.60 1.30
CA VAL A 312 -14.68 -6.07 2.14
C VAL A 312 -15.85 -6.50 1.24
N TYR A 313 -16.38 -7.68 1.49
CA TYR A 313 -17.61 -8.20 0.90
C TYR A 313 -18.65 -8.33 2.00
N LEU A 314 -19.81 -7.72 1.77
CA LEU A 314 -20.97 -7.69 2.65
C LEU A 314 -22.14 -8.35 1.93
N GLY A 315 -22.94 -9.11 2.65
CA GLY A 315 -24.16 -9.67 2.08
C GLY A 315 -25.12 -10.13 3.16
N LYS A 316 -26.41 -10.19 2.82
CA LYS A 316 -27.41 -10.86 3.64
C LYS A 316 -27.01 -12.32 3.85
N ARG A 317 -27.18 -12.86 5.06
CA ARG A 317 -26.78 -14.23 5.42
C ARG A 317 -27.34 -15.28 4.45
N ASP A 318 -28.59 -15.11 4.05
CA ASP A 318 -29.31 -16.05 3.19
C ASP A 318 -28.74 -16.08 1.77
N ASN A 319 -28.13 -14.96 1.34
CA ASN A 319 -27.54 -14.79 0.01
C ASN A 319 -26.03 -14.46 0.09
N PHE A 320 -25.34 -14.93 1.13
CA PHE A 320 -23.92 -14.64 1.27
C PHE A 320 -23.10 -15.71 0.55
N SER A 321 -22.47 -15.36 -0.58
CA SER A 321 -21.68 -16.30 -1.38
C SER A 321 -20.18 -15.99 -1.32
N LYS A 322 -19.40 -16.96 -0.81
CA LYS A 322 -17.93 -16.89 -0.86
C LYS A 322 -17.38 -17.03 -2.28
N ALA A 323 -18.21 -17.38 -3.27
CA ALA A 323 -17.81 -17.37 -4.67
C ALA A 323 -17.41 -15.96 -5.11
N ASN A 324 -18.17 -14.92 -4.71
CA ASN A 324 -17.88 -13.53 -5.05
C ASN A 324 -16.54 -13.05 -4.49
N VAL A 325 -16.16 -13.54 -3.31
CA VAL A 325 -14.82 -13.30 -2.74
C VAL A 325 -13.74 -13.88 -3.65
N SER A 326 -13.95 -15.10 -4.15
CA SER A 326 -13.00 -15.80 -5.03
C SER A 326 -12.94 -15.13 -6.40
N SER A 327 -14.07 -14.70 -6.96
CA SER A 327 -14.15 -13.95 -8.22
C SER A 327 -13.41 -12.62 -8.12
N PHE A 328 -13.63 -11.85 -7.05
CA PHE A 328 -12.94 -10.58 -6.85
C PHE A 328 -11.43 -10.75 -6.67
N VAL A 329 -11.01 -11.72 -5.83
CA VAL A 329 -9.59 -12.04 -5.66
C VAL A 329 -8.98 -12.57 -6.96
N GLY A 330 -9.75 -13.28 -7.77
CA GLY A 330 -9.37 -13.69 -9.13
C GLY A 330 -9.11 -12.50 -10.05
N GLY A 331 -10.00 -11.50 -10.04
CA GLY A 331 -9.78 -10.24 -10.75
C GLY A 331 -8.50 -9.53 -10.30
N ILE A 332 -8.24 -9.43 -9.00
CA ILE A 332 -6.99 -8.83 -8.48
C ILE A 332 -5.73 -9.55 -8.99
N LYS A 333 -5.80 -10.84 -9.32
CA LYS A 333 -4.66 -11.59 -9.90
C LYS A 333 -4.31 -11.17 -11.33
N GLN A 334 -5.13 -10.41 -12.04
CA GLN A 334 -4.77 -9.90 -13.37
C GLN A 334 -3.55 -8.95 -13.32
N PHE A 335 -3.35 -8.29 -12.17
CA PHE A 335 -2.19 -7.44 -11.91
C PHE A 335 -0.93 -8.23 -11.52
N ALA A 336 -1.03 -9.56 -11.43
CA ALA A 336 0.09 -10.42 -11.10
C ALA A 336 0.91 -10.75 -12.35
N ASP A 337 2.22 -10.77 -12.18
CA ASP A 337 3.14 -11.43 -13.10
C ASP A 337 4.15 -12.26 -12.28
N PHE A 338 4.50 -13.44 -12.78
CA PHE A 338 5.40 -14.36 -12.06
C PHE A 338 6.84 -13.84 -12.00
N ASN A 339 7.28 -13.12 -13.02
CA ASN A 339 8.58 -12.44 -13.08
C ASN A 339 8.55 -11.15 -12.25
N LEU A 340 7.43 -10.40 -12.29
CA LEU A 340 7.22 -9.20 -11.48
C LEU A 340 6.58 -9.54 -10.12
N ASN A 341 5.71 -8.67 -9.59
CA ASN A 341 5.04 -8.83 -8.30
C ASN A 341 3.55 -9.19 -8.45
N SER A 342 2.94 -9.55 -7.33
CA SER A 342 1.52 -9.91 -7.26
C SER A 342 0.93 -9.58 -5.90
N PHE A 343 -0.39 -9.37 -5.87
CA PHE A 343 -1.14 -9.16 -4.63
C PHE A 343 -1.63 -10.47 -4.04
N LYS A 344 -1.59 -10.56 -2.71
CA LYS A 344 -2.25 -11.63 -1.93
C LYS A 344 -3.00 -11.07 -0.72
N PRO A 345 -4.11 -11.71 -0.31
CA PRO A 345 -4.76 -11.38 0.96
C PRO A 345 -3.82 -11.63 2.14
N ASN A 346 -3.66 -10.64 3.02
CA ASN A 346 -2.82 -10.75 4.20
C ASN A 346 -3.50 -11.66 5.26
N GLU A 347 -2.83 -12.77 5.60
CA GLU A 347 -3.32 -13.80 6.52
C GLU A 347 -3.57 -13.30 7.96
N ARG A 348 -3.02 -12.16 8.39
CA ARG A 348 -3.32 -11.56 9.70
C ARG A 348 -4.61 -10.75 9.70
N SER A 349 -5.00 -10.19 8.56
CA SER A 349 -6.20 -9.36 8.40
C SER A 349 -7.41 -10.14 7.89
N LYS A 350 -7.17 -11.18 7.08
CA LYS A 350 -8.17 -12.04 6.46
C LYS A 350 -9.16 -12.58 7.50
N THR A 351 -10.45 -12.51 7.20
CA THR A 351 -11.53 -12.97 8.08
C THR A 351 -11.73 -14.48 7.98
N VAL A 352 -10.71 -15.24 8.38
CA VAL A 352 -10.73 -16.71 8.48
C VAL A 352 -10.15 -17.10 9.83
N ALA A 353 -10.71 -18.14 10.46
CA ALA A 353 -10.22 -18.70 11.71
C ALA A 353 -10.31 -20.23 11.65
N ASN A 354 -9.25 -20.91 12.07
CA ASN A 354 -9.15 -22.37 12.10
C ASN A 354 -8.77 -22.83 13.54
N PHE A 355 -9.01 -24.11 13.85
CA PHE A 355 -8.61 -24.83 15.07
C PHE A 355 -9.39 -24.51 16.35
N ILE A 356 -9.07 -23.42 17.04
CA ILE A 356 -9.57 -23.14 18.40
C ILE A 356 -10.42 -21.87 18.42
N PHE A 357 -11.57 -21.89 19.10
CA PHE A 357 -12.52 -20.77 19.25
C PHE A 357 -12.86 -20.10 17.91
N VAL A 358 -13.15 -20.91 16.89
CA VAL A 358 -13.31 -20.49 15.49
C VAL A 358 -14.32 -19.34 15.37
N ASP A 359 -15.54 -19.50 15.86
CA ASP A 359 -16.59 -18.48 15.72
C ASP A 359 -16.24 -17.18 16.42
N ARG A 360 -15.79 -17.24 17.68
CA ARG A 360 -15.44 -16.04 18.46
C ARG A 360 -14.31 -15.26 17.78
N ARG A 361 -13.29 -15.97 17.28
CA ARG A 361 -12.18 -15.35 16.55
C ARG A 361 -12.61 -14.81 15.21
N LEU A 362 -13.41 -15.55 14.45
CA LEU A 362 -13.94 -15.11 13.16
C LEU A 362 -14.71 -13.80 13.32
N ARG A 363 -15.66 -13.76 14.27
CA ARG A 363 -16.47 -12.57 14.59
C ARG A 363 -15.60 -11.39 15.01
N TRP A 364 -14.57 -11.61 15.81
CA TRP A 364 -13.62 -10.57 16.19
C TRP A 364 -12.84 -10.03 14.98
N ARG A 365 -12.36 -10.90 14.10
CA ARG A 365 -11.62 -10.50 12.89
C ARG A 365 -12.51 -9.72 11.92
N GLN A 366 -13.75 -10.18 11.69
CA GLN A 366 -14.73 -9.49 10.85
C GLN A 366 -15.06 -8.10 11.40
N ARG A 367 -15.36 -7.97 12.69
CA ARG A 367 -15.60 -6.67 13.33
C ARG A 367 -14.39 -5.76 13.27
N LYS A 368 -13.19 -6.31 13.48
CA LYS A 368 -11.94 -5.56 13.42
C LYS A 368 -11.71 -5.00 12.02
N ILE A 369 -11.84 -5.81 10.97
CA ILE A 369 -11.60 -5.32 9.61
C ILE A 369 -12.67 -4.33 9.16
N PHE A 370 -13.93 -4.55 9.53
CA PHE A 370 -15.02 -3.63 9.22
C PHE A 370 -14.82 -2.26 9.87
N LYS A 371 -14.47 -2.24 11.17
CA LYS A 371 -14.13 -0.98 11.85
C LYS A 371 -12.98 -0.26 11.16
N ARG A 372 -11.93 -0.99 10.78
CA ARG A 372 -10.77 -0.40 10.09
C ARG A 372 -11.12 0.14 8.71
N TYR A 373 -12.04 -0.52 7.99
CA TYR A 373 -12.57 -0.03 6.71
C TYR A 373 -13.28 1.30 6.90
N ARG A 374 -14.23 1.38 7.85
CA ARG A 374 -14.99 2.62 8.15
C ARG A 374 -14.07 3.76 8.57
N ASP A 375 -13.12 3.49 9.46
CA ASP A 375 -12.19 4.48 9.98
C ASP A 375 -11.07 4.84 8.98
N ARG A 376 -11.04 4.21 7.79
CA ARG A 376 -9.94 4.32 6.80
C ARG A 376 -8.56 4.11 7.48
N ASP A 377 -8.50 3.15 8.40
CA ASP A 377 -7.30 2.87 9.19
C ASP A 377 -6.21 2.20 8.34
N ARG A 378 -5.05 2.85 8.26
CA ARG A 378 -3.87 2.44 7.49
C ARG A 378 -2.92 1.51 8.24
N THR A 379 -3.23 1.12 9.49
CA THR A 379 -2.34 0.27 10.32
C THR A 379 -2.01 -1.09 9.64
N GLY A 380 -0.96 -1.78 10.09
CA GLY A 380 -0.58 -3.10 9.60
C GLY A 380 0.26 -3.04 8.32
N LYS A 381 0.31 -4.14 7.56
CA LYS A 381 1.13 -4.21 6.33
C LYS A 381 0.55 -3.27 5.26
N LYS A 382 1.42 -2.47 4.67
CA LYS A 382 1.16 -1.55 3.56
C LYS A 382 2.03 -1.98 2.39
N VAL A 383 1.69 -1.52 1.20
CA VAL A 383 2.40 -1.77 -0.06
C VAL A 383 2.83 -0.44 -0.64
N VAL A 384 4.02 -0.36 -1.21
CA VAL A 384 4.44 0.85 -1.91
C VAL A 384 4.13 0.65 -3.39
N LEU A 385 3.38 1.58 -3.96
CA LEU A 385 2.97 1.53 -5.37
C LEU A 385 3.31 2.87 -6.01
N SER A 386 3.82 2.83 -7.24
CA SER A 386 3.98 4.02 -8.05
C SER A 386 2.64 4.56 -8.55
N SER A 387 2.66 5.79 -9.05
CA SER A 387 1.54 6.39 -9.79
C SER A 387 1.07 5.52 -10.96
N GLU A 388 1.97 4.82 -11.64
CA GLU A 388 1.63 3.91 -12.76
C GLU A 388 0.92 2.64 -12.25
N GLU A 389 1.43 2.06 -11.17
CA GLU A 389 0.84 0.89 -10.53
C GLU A 389 -0.54 1.21 -9.92
N LEU A 390 -0.66 2.37 -9.26
CA LEU A 390 -1.93 2.87 -8.74
C LEU A 390 -2.94 3.11 -9.86
N ALA A 391 -2.52 3.74 -10.96
CA ALA A 391 -3.38 3.96 -12.13
C ALA A 391 -3.86 2.64 -12.76
N THR A 392 -3.10 1.55 -12.62
CA THR A 392 -3.52 0.23 -13.10
C THR A 392 -4.59 -0.41 -12.20
N VAL A 393 -4.54 -0.13 -10.89
CA VAL A 393 -5.42 -0.73 -9.87
C VAL A 393 -6.67 0.12 -9.61
N TYR A 394 -6.63 1.41 -9.93
CA TYR A 394 -7.74 2.32 -9.83
C TYR A 394 -7.66 3.37 -10.95
N HIS A 395 -8.62 3.32 -11.86
CA HIS A 395 -8.86 4.31 -12.91
C HIS A 395 -10.34 4.29 -13.30
N MET A 396 -10.77 5.25 -14.13
CA MET A 396 -12.11 5.22 -14.69
C MET A 396 -12.14 4.24 -15.87
N PRO A 397 -13.05 3.26 -15.88
CA PRO A 397 -13.07 2.24 -16.91
C PRO A 397 -13.41 2.81 -18.28
N ASP A 398 -12.80 2.25 -19.32
CA ASP A 398 -13.02 2.60 -20.72
C ASP A 398 -14.48 2.31 -21.15
N MET A 399 -14.95 2.97 -22.22
CA MET A 399 -16.22 2.66 -22.87
C MET A 399 -16.33 1.20 -23.33
N SER A 400 -15.22 0.54 -23.65
CA SER A 400 -15.14 -0.88 -24.00
C SER A 400 -15.53 -1.81 -22.84
N VAL A 401 -15.49 -1.31 -21.60
CA VAL A 401 -16.08 -2.00 -20.45
C VAL A 401 -17.60 -1.79 -20.52
N VAL A 402 -18.26 -2.74 -21.20
CA VAL A 402 -19.72 -2.81 -21.40
C VAL A 402 -20.47 -3.23 -20.14
N ALA A 403 -19.79 -3.38 -19.00
CA ALA A 403 -20.42 -3.78 -17.75
C ALA A 403 -21.59 -2.83 -17.43
N PRO A 404 -22.85 -3.31 -17.48
CA PRO A 404 -24.03 -2.46 -17.34
C PRO A 404 -24.13 -1.82 -15.95
N GLY A 405 -23.38 -2.36 -14.99
CA GLY A 405 -23.33 -1.87 -13.62
C GLY A 405 -22.60 -0.54 -13.44
N VAL A 406 -21.73 -0.10 -14.35
CA VAL A 406 -21.05 1.19 -14.17
C VAL A 406 -22.03 2.32 -14.44
N ILE A 407 -22.29 3.14 -13.43
CA ILE A 407 -23.07 4.37 -13.61
C ILE A 407 -22.22 5.36 -14.40
N LYS A 408 -22.74 5.82 -15.54
CA LYS A 408 -22.07 6.77 -16.43
C LYS A 408 -22.94 8.03 -16.61
N THR A 409 -22.31 9.17 -16.87
CA THR A 409 -23.04 10.45 -17.08
C THR A 409 -23.95 10.38 -18.32
N GLU A 410 -25.16 10.91 -18.26
CA GLU A 410 -26.11 10.82 -19.38
C GLU A 410 -25.83 11.80 -20.54
N PHE A 411 -25.29 12.99 -20.25
CA PHE A 411 -25.08 14.07 -21.22
C PHE A 411 -23.69 14.70 -21.06
N LYS A 412 -23.03 15.04 -22.18
CA LYS A 412 -21.82 15.88 -22.16
C LYS A 412 -22.21 17.28 -21.69
N ARG A 413 -21.42 17.89 -20.80
CA ARG A 413 -21.61 19.30 -20.42
C ARG A 413 -21.27 20.18 -21.62
N GLY A 414 -22.29 20.54 -22.40
CA GLY A 414 -22.14 21.55 -23.44
C GLY A 414 -21.69 22.86 -22.80
N GLY A 415 -20.55 23.39 -23.24
CA GLY A 415 -20.14 24.74 -22.85
C GLY A 415 -21.26 25.72 -23.19
N ALA A 416 -21.60 26.60 -22.24
CA ALA A 416 -22.56 27.66 -22.51
C ALA A 416 -22.07 28.47 -23.73
N PRO A 417 -22.91 28.74 -24.75
CA PRO A 417 -22.50 29.54 -25.89
C PRO A 417 -21.93 30.87 -25.39
N SER A 418 -20.74 31.24 -25.87
CA SER A 418 -20.03 32.46 -25.47
C SER A 418 -20.78 33.76 -25.78
N ASN A 419 -21.95 33.66 -26.43
CA ASN A 419 -22.81 34.76 -26.85
C ASN A 419 -24.10 34.89 -26.01
N LEU A 420 -24.15 34.35 -24.79
CA LEU A 420 -25.28 34.61 -23.89
C LEU A 420 -25.21 36.06 -23.37
N PRO A 421 -26.27 36.87 -23.51
CA PRO A 421 -26.33 38.19 -22.92
C PRO A 421 -26.21 38.05 -21.40
N VAL A 422 -25.13 38.58 -20.83
CA VAL A 422 -25.01 38.76 -19.38
C VAL A 422 -25.95 39.92 -19.04
N LYS A 423 -27.00 39.64 -18.26
CA LYS A 423 -27.99 40.63 -17.85
C LYS A 423 -27.55 41.34 -16.58
#